data_AF-G5NEH4-F1
#
_entry.id   AF-G5NEH4-F1
#
_cell.length_a   1.000
_cell.length_b   1.000
_cell.length_c   1.000
_cell.angle_alpha   90.00
_cell.angle_beta   90.00
_cell.angle_gamma   90.00
#
_symmetry.space_group_name_H-M   'P 1'
#
loop_
_entity.id
_entity.type
_entity.pdbx_description
1 polymer ?
#
loop_
_entity_poly.entity_id
_entity_poly.type
_entity_poly.pdbx_seq_one_letter_code
_entity_poly.pdbx_strand_id
1 'polypeptide(L)'
;MTDQEFLSRHPDAAVFSSKKRQWGTQDDLTCAQWIWKKIIALYEQAAESDGELVRPKEPNWTAWANEIRLMCAHDGRTHKQICEMYSRVSRDPFWCRNILSPSKLREKWDELSLRLSAPIGGRFENREDPMFKSSYGNVDYSQIPTGFRG
;
A
#
# COMPACT_ATOMS: atom_id res chain seq x y z
N MET A 1 28.83 -10.21 10.79
CA MET A 1 28.69 -8.80 11.21
C MET A 1 28.20 -8.79 12.63
N THR A 2 28.98 -8.21 13.54
CA THR A 2 28.58 -8.05 14.94
C THR A 2 27.61 -6.88 15.06
N ASP A 3 26.88 -6.79 16.18
CA ASP A 3 25.96 -5.66 16.42
C ASP A 3 26.72 -4.33 16.48
N GLN A 4 27.94 -4.34 17.02
CA GLN A 4 28.79 -3.14 17.08
C GLN A 4 29.27 -2.69 15.69
N GLU A 5 29.63 -3.61 14.80
CA GLU A 5 29.97 -3.31 13.40
C GLU A 5 28.73 -2.83 12.61
N PHE A 6 27.54 -3.30 12.98
CA PHE A 6 26.30 -2.85 12.35
C PHE A 6 25.96 -1.41 12.74
N LEU A 7 26.01 -1.10 14.05
CA LEU A 7 25.71 0.23 14.58
C LEU A 7 26.74 1.28 14.15
N SER A 8 27.99 0.90 13.90
CA SER A 8 28.97 1.84 13.33
C SER A 8 28.62 2.27 11.90
N ARG A 9 27.88 1.43 11.15
CA ARG A 9 27.38 1.77 9.80
C ARG A 9 26.02 2.45 9.81
N HIS A 10 25.24 2.24 10.87
CA HIS A 10 23.89 2.77 11.04
C HIS A 10 23.74 3.37 12.45
N PRO A 11 24.43 4.49 12.74
CA PRO A 11 24.47 5.06 14.09
C PRO A 11 23.11 5.61 14.55
N ASP A 12 22.19 5.86 13.63
CA ASP A 12 20.83 6.35 13.81
C ASP A 12 19.79 5.22 13.93
N ALA A 13 20.20 3.95 13.89
CA ALA A 13 19.30 2.81 14.01
C ALA A 13 18.71 2.71 15.43
N ALA A 14 17.44 3.10 15.59
CA ALA A 14 16.71 2.93 16.84
C ALA A 14 16.27 1.47 17.07
N VAL A 15 16.02 0.74 15.98
CA VAL A 15 15.74 -0.72 15.99
C VAL A 15 16.50 -1.39 14.88
N PHE A 16 17.04 -2.58 15.15
CA PHE A 16 17.83 -3.31 14.17
C PHE A 16 17.89 -4.82 14.40
N SER A 17 18.29 -5.52 13.35
CA SER A 17 18.68 -6.92 13.34
C SER A 17 19.91 -7.07 12.47
N SER A 18 21.08 -7.18 13.10
CA SER A 18 22.37 -7.36 12.41
C SER A 18 22.36 -8.60 11.50
N LYS A 19 21.77 -9.70 11.98
CA LYS A 19 21.60 -10.97 11.25
C LYS A 19 20.82 -10.80 9.94
N LYS A 20 19.72 -10.04 9.98
CA LYS A 20 18.86 -9.80 8.81
C LYS A 20 19.25 -8.56 8.02
N ARG A 21 20.24 -7.79 8.51
CA ARG A 21 20.66 -6.49 7.97
C ARG A 21 19.49 -5.51 7.83
N GLN A 22 18.53 -5.60 8.75
CA GLN A 22 17.34 -4.75 8.77
C GLN A 22 17.49 -3.74 9.90
N TRP A 23 17.04 -2.52 9.65
CA TRP A 23 17.05 -1.45 10.64
C TRP A 23 16.11 -0.32 10.24
N GLY A 24 15.75 0.49 11.22
CA GLY A 24 15.05 1.75 11.00
C GLY A 24 15.46 2.79 12.04
N THR A 25 15.30 4.06 11.68
CA THR A 25 15.50 5.21 12.56
C THR A 25 14.37 5.32 13.58
N GLN A 26 14.48 6.27 14.50
CA GLN A 26 13.40 6.56 15.45
C GLN A 26 12.12 6.99 14.74
N ASP A 27 12.22 7.81 13.69
CA ASP A 27 11.07 8.27 12.91
C ASP A 27 10.39 7.13 12.14
N ASP A 28 11.19 6.20 11.58
CA ASP A 28 10.67 5.00 10.93
C ASP A 28 9.88 4.12 11.90
N LEU A 29 10.43 3.93 13.10
CA LEU A 29 9.77 3.17 14.17
C LEU A 29 8.48 3.85 14.62
N THR A 30 8.50 5.16 14.82
CA THR A 30 7.31 5.94 15.23
C THR A 30 6.21 5.85 14.18
N CYS A 31 6.55 5.95 12.89
CA CYS A 31 5.60 5.77 11.79
C CYS A 31 5.04 4.33 11.78
N ALA A 32 5.87 3.31 11.93
CA ALA A 32 5.44 1.92 12.02
C ALA A 32 4.49 1.66 13.20
N GLN A 33 4.79 2.21 14.38
CA GLN A 33 3.93 2.13 15.56
C GLN A 33 2.60 2.85 15.36
N TRP A 34 2.60 3.99 14.66
CA TRP A 34 1.36 4.70 14.34
C TRP A 34 0.46 3.87 13.42
N ILE A 35 1.02 3.20 12.40
CA ILE A 35 0.28 2.27 11.53
C ILE A 35 -0.28 1.10 12.34
N TRP A 36 0.52 0.52 13.25
CA TRP A 36 0.06 -0.57 14.11
C TRP A 36 -1.13 -0.18 14.98
N LYS A 37 -1.09 1.01 15.60
CA LYS A 37 -2.23 1.53 16.38
C LYS A 37 -3.51 1.62 15.54
N LYS A 38 -3.41 2.02 14.27
CA LYS A 38 -4.55 2.03 13.34
C LYS A 38 -5.06 0.63 13.04
N ILE A 39 -4.18 -0.35 12.89
CA ILE A 39 -4.56 -1.76 12.69
C ILE A 39 -5.30 -2.28 13.92
N ILE A 40 -4.78 -2.08 15.13
CA ILE A 40 -5.44 -2.50 16.37
C ILE A 40 -6.87 -1.91 16.46
N ALA A 41 -7.03 -0.62 16.14
CA ALA A 41 -8.35 0.00 16.13
C ALA A 41 -9.32 -0.64 15.12
N LEU A 42 -8.84 -1.15 13.98
CA LEU A 42 -9.69 -1.89 13.03
C LEU A 42 -10.18 -3.22 13.60
N TYR A 43 -9.31 -3.94 14.34
CA TYR A 43 -9.68 -5.19 15.01
C TYR A 43 -10.66 -4.95 16.16
N GLU A 44 -10.45 -3.89 16.94
CA GLU A 44 -11.37 -3.51 18.02
C GLU A 44 -12.77 -3.18 17.48
N GLN A 45 -12.85 -2.41 16.38
CA GLN A 45 -14.13 -2.11 15.71
C GLN A 45 -14.82 -3.35 15.13
N ALA A 46 -14.05 -4.30 14.60
CA ALA A 46 -14.61 -5.56 14.10
C ALA A 46 -15.19 -6.41 15.24
N ALA A 47 -14.48 -6.47 16.36
CA ALA A 47 -14.86 -7.25 17.54
C ALA A 47 -16.18 -6.80 18.19
N GLU A 48 -16.50 -5.50 18.10
CA GLU A 48 -17.79 -4.96 18.55
C GLU A 48 -18.98 -5.55 17.78
N SER A 49 -18.74 -6.02 16.55
CA SER A 49 -19.80 -6.55 15.66
C SER A 49 -20.00 -8.06 15.78
N ASP A 50 -18.96 -8.82 16.11
CA ASP A 50 -18.98 -10.30 16.16
C ASP A 50 -18.90 -10.88 17.59
N GLY A 51 -18.59 -10.06 18.59
CA GLY A 51 -18.53 -10.45 20.00
C GLY A 51 -17.22 -11.14 20.41
N GLU A 52 -16.23 -11.26 19.51
CA GLU A 52 -14.95 -11.91 19.79
C GLU A 52 -13.75 -11.01 19.43
N LEU A 53 -13.05 -10.50 20.45
CA LEU A 53 -11.86 -9.68 20.23
C LEU A 53 -10.64 -10.54 19.91
N VAL A 54 -10.37 -10.76 18.63
CA VAL A 54 -9.10 -11.34 18.17
C VAL A 54 -8.09 -10.21 17.94
N ARG A 55 -7.29 -9.86 18.96
CA ARG A 55 -6.17 -8.94 18.76
C ARG A 55 -5.06 -9.62 17.94
N PRO A 56 -4.54 -8.99 16.87
CA PRO A 56 -3.43 -9.54 16.12
C PRO A 56 -2.16 -9.54 16.98
N LYS A 57 -1.28 -10.51 16.72
CA LYS A 57 0.04 -10.58 17.35
C LYS A 57 0.87 -9.37 16.95
N GLU A 58 1.64 -8.83 17.90
CA GLU A 58 2.55 -7.72 17.62
C GLU A 58 3.49 -8.01 16.44
N PRO A 59 3.75 -6.99 15.61
CA PRO A 59 4.58 -7.14 14.44
C PRO A 59 6.06 -7.24 14.82
N ASN A 60 6.87 -7.67 13.86
CA ASN A 60 8.31 -7.50 13.96
C ASN A 60 8.66 -6.02 13.74
N TRP A 61 8.88 -5.27 14.82
CA TRP A 61 9.19 -3.84 14.79
C TRP A 61 10.39 -3.49 13.92
N THR A 62 11.43 -4.32 13.93
CA THR A 62 12.61 -4.11 13.08
C THR A 62 12.28 -4.24 11.61
N ALA A 63 11.49 -5.25 11.23
CA ALA A 63 11.09 -5.43 9.84
C ALA A 63 10.16 -4.29 9.38
N TRP A 64 9.23 -3.86 10.23
CA TRP A 64 8.31 -2.77 9.91
C TRP A 64 9.03 -1.44 9.76
N ALA A 65 9.88 -1.07 10.73
CA ALA A 65 10.67 0.15 10.63
C ALA A 65 11.61 0.10 9.41
N ASN A 66 12.19 -1.06 9.09
CA ASN A 66 12.97 -1.22 7.87
C ASN A 66 12.15 -0.97 6.60
N GLU A 67 10.93 -1.49 6.50
CA GLU A 67 10.09 -1.21 5.33
C GLU A 67 9.75 0.27 5.21
N ILE A 68 9.43 0.95 6.31
CA ILE A 68 9.20 2.40 6.30
C ILE A 68 10.45 3.15 5.86
N ARG A 69 11.62 2.79 6.40
CA ARG A 69 12.91 3.36 5.96
C ARG A 69 13.12 3.16 4.46
N LEU A 70 12.79 1.98 3.93
CA LEU A 70 12.91 1.71 2.50
C LEU A 70 11.93 2.57 1.68
N MET A 71 10.71 2.76 2.15
CA MET A 71 9.74 3.67 1.52
C MET A 71 10.26 5.10 1.46
N CYS A 72 10.94 5.55 2.51
CA CYS A 72 11.52 6.90 2.54
C CYS A 72 12.76 7.01 1.65
N ALA A 73 13.74 6.13 1.86
CA ALA A 73 15.05 6.24 1.22
C ALA A 73 15.08 5.80 -0.25
N HIS A 74 14.29 4.79 -0.63
CA HIS A 74 14.29 4.25 -1.99
C HIS A 74 13.11 4.73 -2.81
N ASP A 75 11.94 4.86 -2.20
CA ASP A 75 10.72 5.20 -2.93
C ASP A 75 10.39 6.71 -2.88
N GLY A 76 11.23 7.51 -2.22
CA GLY A 76 11.11 8.98 -2.18
C GLY A 76 9.91 9.50 -1.40
N ARG A 77 9.37 8.70 -0.47
CA ARG A 77 8.21 9.05 0.34
C ARG A 77 8.63 9.70 1.65
N THR A 78 7.71 10.41 2.28
CA THR A 78 7.90 10.94 3.64
C THR A 78 7.05 10.13 4.62
N HIS A 79 7.46 10.04 5.90
CA HIS A 79 6.64 9.41 6.95
C HIS A 79 5.22 9.98 6.99
N LYS A 80 5.08 11.29 6.75
CA LYS A 80 3.78 11.96 6.63
C LYS A 80 2.94 11.38 5.49
N GLN A 81 3.49 11.24 4.29
CA GLN A 81 2.77 10.63 3.15
C GLN A 81 2.39 9.18 3.43
N ILE A 82 3.27 8.42 4.10
CA ILE A 82 3.00 7.02 4.44
C ILE A 82 1.82 6.93 5.44
N CYS A 83 1.85 7.71 6.52
CA CYS A 83 0.75 7.76 7.50
C CYS A 83 -0.56 8.27 6.88
N GLU A 84 -0.48 9.27 6.00
CA GLU A 84 -1.63 9.82 5.29
C GLU A 84 -2.25 8.80 4.32
N MET A 85 -1.42 8.09 3.54
CA MET A 85 -1.89 7.01 2.68
C MET A 85 -2.57 5.90 3.50
N TYR A 86 -1.95 5.48 4.60
CA TYR A 86 -2.53 4.48 5.47
C TYR A 86 -3.84 4.95 6.13
N SER A 87 -3.98 6.24 6.44
CA SER A 87 -5.24 6.82 6.93
C SER A 87 -6.40 6.67 5.94
N ARG A 88 -6.10 6.69 4.63
CA ARG A 88 -7.11 6.50 3.56
C ARG A 88 -7.43 5.02 3.41
N VAL A 89 -6.39 4.18 3.38
CA VAL A 89 -6.51 2.72 3.38
C VAL A 89 -7.39 2.22 4.54
N SER A 90 -7.21 2.74 5.75
CA SER A 90 -7.98 2.29 6.92
C SER A 90 -9.47 2.67 6.86
N ARG A 91 -9.86 3.62 6.00
CA ARG A 91 -11.26 4.04 5.81
C ARG A 91 -11.95 3.31 4.66
N ASP A 92 -11.17 2.68 3.78
CA ASP A 92 -11.71 1.94 2.65
C ASP A 92 -12.05 0.50 3.09
N PRO A 93 -13.32 0.04 2.97
CA PRO A 93 -13.74 -1.28 3.45
C PRO A 93 -13.05 -2.46 2.79
N PHE A 94 -12.53 -2.29 1.57
CA PHE A 94 -11.80 -3.32 0.85
C PHE A 94 -10.32 -3.31 1.28
N TRP A 95 -9.68 -2.14 1.24
CA TRP A 95 -8.24 -2.05 1.49
C TRP A 95 -7.86 -2.18 2.97
N CYS A 96 -8.71 -1.79 3.91
CA CYS A 96 -8.40 -1.86 5.34
C CYS A 96 -8.16 -3.31 5.83
N ARG A 97 -8.79 -4.30 5.18
CA ARG A 97 -8.59 -5.74 5.47
C ARG A 97 -7.41 -6.35 4.72
N ASN A 98 -6.99 -5.73 3.62
CA ASN A 98 -5.95 -6.26 2.74
C ASN A 98 -4.56 -5.67 3.03
N ILE A 99 -4.49 -4.48 3.64
CA ILE A 99 -3.23 -3.79 3.94
C ILE A 99 -3.02 -3.74 5.46
N LEU A 100 -2.43 -4.79 6.02
CA LEU A 100 -2.19 -4.94 7.46
C LEU A 100 -0.69 -4.85 7.83
N SER A 101 0.15 -4.31 6.95
CA SER A 101 1.58 -4.08 7.22
C SER A 101 2.19 -3.03 6.29
N PRO A 102 3.30 -2.38 6.69
CA PRO A 102 4.08 -1.48 5.83
C PRO A 102 4.55 -2.13 4.53
N SER A 103 4.95 -3.42 4.57
CA SER A 103 5.39 -4.15 3.38
C SER A 103 4.25 -4.24 2.35
N LYS A 104 3.03 -4.57 2.78
CA LYS A 104 1.88 -4.65 1.89
C LYS A 104 1.43 -3.27 1.38
N LEU A 105 1.53 -2.25 2.24
CA LEU A 105 1.28 -0.86 1.85
C LEU A 105 2.24 -0.41 0.74
N ARG A 106 3.53 -0.73 0.88
CA ARG A 106 4.57 -0.43 -0.11
C ARG A 106 4.32 -1.17 -1.43
N GLU A 107 4.02 -2.46 -1.37
CA GLU A 107 3.71 -3.30 -2.55
C GLU A 107 2.54 -2.73 -3.36
N LYS A 108 1.49 -2.25 -2.67
CA LYS A 108 0.26 -1.76 -3.28
C LYS A 108 0.22 -0.25 -3.48
N TRP A 109 1.31 0.46 -3.23
CA TRP A 109 1.32 1.92 -3.16
C TRP A 109 0.75 2.59 -4.42
N ASP A 110 1.14 2.14 -5.61
CA ASP A 110 0.72 2.76 -6.87
C ASP A 110 -0.77 2.52 -7.14
N GLU A 111 -1.24 1.30 -6.89
CA GLU A 111 -2.66 0.94 -7.00
C GLU A 111 -3.51 1.77 -6.04
N LEU A 112 -3.08 1.90 -4.78
CA LEU A 112 -3.74 2.72 -3.77
C LEU A 112 -3.73 4.20 -4.15
N SER A 113 -2.62 4.69 -4.71
CA SER A 113 -2.49 6.08 -5.14
C SER A 113 -3.50 6.45 -6.22
N LEU A 114 -3.80 5.53 -7.15
CA LEU A 114 -4.81 5.72 -8.20
C LEU A 114 -6.25 5.55 -7.70
N ARG A 115 -6.47 4.57 -6.82
CA ARG A 115 -7.82 4.20 -6.34
C ARG A 115 -8.34 5.12 -5.24
N LEU A 116 -7.45 5.59 -4.37
CA LEU A 116 -7.77 6.41 -3.20
C LEU A 116 -7.39 7.89 -3.39
N SER A 117 -6.84 8.27 -4.55
CA SER A 117 -6.86 9.68 -4.96
C SER A 117 -8.31 10.12 -5.16
N ALA A 118 -8.60 11.39 -4.84
CA ALA A 118 -9.88 12.01 -5.17
C ALA A 118 -10.26 11.70 -6.63
N PRO A 119 -11.55 11.48 -6.93
CA PRO A 119 -11.96 10.98 -8.23
C PRO A 119 -11.42 11.90 -9.34
N ILE A 120 -10.57 11.34 -10.18
CA ILE A 120 -10.25 11.90 -11.50
C ILE A 120 -11.54 11.93 -12.37
N GLY A 121 -12.59 11.22 -11.92
CA GLY A 121 -13.84 10.97 -12.63
C GLY A 121 -15.05 11.82 -12.26
N GLY A 122 -14.88 13.07 -11.81
CA GLY A 122 -15.97 14.05 -11.97
C GLY A 122 -16.35 14.31 -13.45
N ARG A 123 -15.60 13.73 -14.41
CA ARG A 123 -15.81 13.85 -15.86
C ARG A 123 -15.45 12.58 -16.66
N PHE A 124 -15.77 11.39 -16.13
CA PHE A 124 -16.10 10.27 -17.03
C PHE A 124 -17.62 10.19 -17.18
N GLU A 125 -18.25 11.35 -17.40
CA GLU A 125 -19.44 11.38 -18.26
C GLU A 125 -19.01 10.73 -19.58
N ASN A 126 -19.85 9.87 -20.15
CA ASN A 126 -19.65 9.13 -21.40
C ASN A 126 -19.18 10.03 -22.55
N ARG A 127 -17.92 10.48 -22.54
CA ARG A 127 -17.23 10.99 -23.71
C ARG A 127 -16.76 9.76 -24.45
N GLU A 128 -17.73 9.16 -25.14
CA GLU A 128 -17.46 8.29 -26.26
C GLU A 128 -16.51 9.06 -27.17
N ASP A 129 -15.27 8.60 -27.29
CA ASP A 129 -14.29 9.23 -28.15
C ASP A 129 -14.87 9.20 -29.59
N PRO A 130 -15.17 10.36 -30.20
CA PRO A 130 -15.75 10.41 -31.55
C PRO A 130 -14.84 9.71 -32.58
N MET A 131 -13.53 9.69 -32.30
CA MET A 131 -12.53 9.04 -33.14
C MET A 131 -12.62 7.51 -33.06
N PHE A 132 -13.01 6.97 -31.91
CA PHE A 132 -13.21 5.53 -31.72
C PHE A 132 -14.42 5.01 -32.52
N LYS A 133 -15.54 5.75 -32.55
CA LYS A 133 -16.73 5.35 -33.32
C LYS A 133 -16.52 5.42 -34.84
N SER A 134 -15.81 6.44 -35.33
CA SER A 134 -15.60 6.62 -36.77
C SER A 134 -14.79 5.48 -37.42
N SER A 135 -13.95 4.79 -36.63
CA SER A 135 -13.12 3.70 -37.14
C SER A 135 -13.87 2.38 -37.33
N TYR A 136 -14.99 2.18 -36.62
CA TYR A 136 -15.72 0.90 -36.60
C TYR A 136 -17.18 1.01 -37.09
N GLY A 137 -17.74 2.21 -37.17
CA GLY A 137 -19.14 2.43 -37.58
C GLY A 137 -19.45 2.02 -39.02
N ASN A 138 -18.44 1.96 -39.89
CA ASN A 138 -18.56 1.50 -41.28
C ASN A 138 -18.06 0.07 -41.50
N VAL A 139 -17.67 -0.65 -40.44
CA VAL A 139 -17.20 -2.03 -40.56
C VAL A 139 -18.41 -2.96 -40.51
N ASP A 140 -18.74 -3.58 -41.65
CA ASP A 140 -19.76 -4.60 -41.72
C ASP A 140 -19.22 -5.93 -41.14
N TYR A 141 -19.50 -6.13 -39.85
CA TYR A 141 -19.12 -7.35 -39.12
C TYR A 141 -19.90 -8.61 -39.55
N SER A 142 -20.84 -8.51 -40.49
CA SER A 142 -21.52 -9.68 -41.07
C SER A 142 -20.66 -10.44 -42.08
N GLN A 143 -19.58 -9.81 -42.56
CA GLN A 143 -18.62 -10.41 -43.49
C GLN A 143 -17.48 -11.07 -42.70
N ILE A 144 -17.55 -12.38 -42.49
CA ILE A 144 -16.42 -13.17 -41.97
C ILE A 144 -15.34 -13.18 -43.06
N PRO A 145 -14.12 -12.66 -42.81
CA PRO A 145 -13.06 -12.68 -43.81
C PRO A 145 -12.73 -14.12 -44.22
N THR A 146 -12.72 -14.40 -45.52
CA THR A 146 -12.32 -15.70 -46.06
C THR A 146 -10.91 -16.06 -45.59
N GLY A 147 -10.82 -17.07 -44.72
CA GLY A 147 -9.57 -17.54 -44.11
C GLY A 147 -9.71 -17.96 -42.65
N PHE A 148 -10.73 -17.48 -41.95
CA PHE A 148 -11.09 -18.00 -40.62
C PHE A 148 -11.96 -19.25 -40.78
N ARG A 149 -11.37 -20.44 -40.68
CA ARG A 149 -12.12 -21.66 -40.34
C ARG A 149 -12.19 -21.77 -38.81
N GLY A 150 -13.41 -21.90 -38.30
CA GLY A 150 -13.67 -22.34 -36.92
C GLY A 150 -13.38 -23.82 -36.72
#